data_AF-A0A4P5WPT6-F1
#
_entry.id   AF-A0A4P5WPT6-F1
#
_cell.length_a   1.000
_cell.length_b   1.000
_cell.length_c   1.000
_cell.angle_alpha   90.00
_cell.angle_beta   90.00
_cell.angle_gamma   90.00
#
_symmetry.space_group_name_H-M   'P 1'
#
loop_
_entity.id
_entity.type
_entity.pdbx_description
1 polymer ?
#
loop_
_entity_poly.entity_id
_entity_poly.type
_entity_poly.pdbx_seq_one_letter_code
_entity_poly.pdbx_strand_id
1 'polypeptide(L)'
;MLFRTWLSAAAADHRNTLSYWLLPAFVAVWLCGKPVAADDFLFSHEQVLGTTLELTVTCADQHTAQQAEQRALEEIDRLAAIFSSYQTDSQFSRFTALAADQSMVVSPELLRLLKRCEEWTRVSNGAFNPAVEVISRRWQQAAIEGVEPTMSELQRLVSMASQRHWQLQAERGRLIRRTEQPLTLNAIAKGTIVDSVVLALQSEFPQIEGLVVNIGGDLRVAGVGHCAVTIPAPQRDALNATPLAVLQLSNQAIATSGMSERSWSVAGRAVSHIMDPRTALPCVQVPSASVVAADAETADVLATICSVLEPAESVRLIESIPGASCCLVTAGGAVLCSAGWPVQQPAPAQAQAQADEKSTKAEASAKPTPFDLQIEFEIAKSAGGGRYRRPYVAVWVEDADGFPVKTLSLFLMADNPGPRWHRDLRRWYSSDQVRQLVDDAKLIGTISKPTRNPGVYKVAWDGRDDKGDLLQPGKYTLYIEAAREHGTYQLMKHPFELGGANFTEQLKGNTEISAASIKYLGK
;
A
#
# COMPACT_ATOMS: atom_id res chain seq x y z
N MET A 1 -37.45 -2.86 -93.45
CA MET A 1 -37.63 -1.40 -93.33
C MET A 1 -38.69 -1.12 -92.26
N LEU A 2 -38.29 -0.41 -91.21
CA LEU A 2 -39.07 0.52 -90.36
C LEU A 2 -40.30 -0.05 -89.60
N PHE A 3 -40.21 -0.33 -88.29
CA PHE A 3 -40.30 0.56 -87.10
C PHE A 3 -41.73 0.70 -86.49
N ARG A 4 -41.88 0.16 -85.27
CA ARG A 4 -42.64 0.63 -84.07
C ARG A 4 -44.16 0.95 -84.17
N THR A 5 -45.01 0.09 -83.55
CA THR A 5 -45.74 0.22 -82.23
C THR A 5 -47.06 1.03 -82.24
N TRP A 6 -48.20 0.41 -81.85
CA TRP A 6 -49.00 0.71 -80.63
C TRP A 6 -50.34 -0.09 -80.54
N LEU A 7 -50.45 -0.90 -79.48
CA LEU A 7 -51.53 -1.21 -78.50
C LEU A 7 -53.06 -1.31 -78.80
N SER A 8 -53.67 -2.25 -78.03
CA SER A 8 -55.07 -2.41 -77.55
C SER A 8 -55.98 -3.32 -78.39
N ALA A 9 -56.73 -4.31 -77.88
CA ALA A 9 -56.96 -4.90 -76.55
C ALA A 9 -57.81 -6.19 -76.76
N ALA A 10 -57.76 -7.17 -75.84
CA ALA A 10 -58.93 -7.93 -75.35
C ALA A 10 -58.54 -9.10 -74.42
N ALA A 11 -59.02 -8.98 -73.17
CA ALA A 11 -59.66 -10.00 -72.34
C ALA A 11 -58.97 -11.36 -72.04
N ALA A 12 -58.68 -11.52 -70.74
CA ALA A 12 -58.99 -12.67 -69.87
C ALA A 12 -58.55 -14.08 -70.29
N ASP A 13 -57.72 -14.74 -69.47
CA ASP A 13 -58.23 -15.75 -68.51
C ASP A 13 -57.15 -16.17 -67.51
N HIS A 14 -57.59 -16.46 -66.29
CA HIS A 14 -56.80 -16.95 -65.17
C HIS A 14 -56.34 -18.40 -65.39
N ARG A 15 -55.09 -18.72 -65.04
CA ARG A 15 -54.72 -19.95 -64.29
C ARG A 15 -53.24 -19.92 -63.87
N ASN A 16 -53.04 -19.74 -62.57
CA ASN A 16 -51.77 -19.86 -61.85
C ASN A 16 -51.17 -21.27 -62.00
N THR A 17 -49.93 -21.35 -62.47
CA THR A 17 -49.03 -22.49 -62.25
C THR A 17 -47.92 -22.04 -61.29
N LEU A 18 -47.97 -22.54 -60.05
CA LEU A 18 -46.96 -22.32 -59.01
C LEU A 18 -45.68 -23.11 -59.35
N SER A 19 -44.60 -22.40 -59.62
CA SER A 19 -43.23 -22.92 -59.69
C SER A 19 -42.53 -22.76 -58.34
N TYR A 20 -42.00 -23.86 -57.82
CA TYR A 20 -41.26 -23.97 -56.57
C TYR A 20 -39.93 -23.22 -56.62
N TRP A 21 -39.69 -22.31 -55.66
CA TRP A 21 -38.35 -21.87 -55.26
C TRP A 21 -38.15 -22.17 -53.77
N LEU A 22 -37.32 -23.19 -53.50
CA LEU A 22 -36.81 -23.53 -52.17
C LEU A 22 -35.81 -22.45 -51.73
N LEU A 23 -36.19 -21.66 -50.71
CA LEU A 23 -35.28 -20.78 -49.96
C LEU A 23 -34.54 -21.61 -48.90
N PRO A 24 -33.20 -21.58 -48.83
CA PRO A 24 -32.49 -22.19 -47.70
C PRO A 24 -32.64 -21.27 -46.48
N ALA A 25 -33.22 -21.79 -45.41
CA ALA A 25 -33.27 -21.13 -44.11
C ALA A 25 -31.86 -21.11 -43.49
N PHE A 26 -31.23 -19.94 -43.46
CA PHE A 26 -30.05 -19.68 -42.63
C PHE A 26 -30.49 -19.68 -41.15
N VAL A 27 -30.27 -20.80 -40.45
CA VAL A 27 -30.34 -20.84 -38.99
C VAL A 27 -29.07 -20.17 -38.46
N ALA A 28 -29.17 -18.89 -38.11
CA ALA A 28 -28.16 -18.21 -37.32
C ALA A 28 -28.17 -18.82 -35.90
N VAL A 29 -27.29 -19.78 -35.67
CA VAL A 29 -26.99 -20.26 -34.31
C VAL A 29 -26.26 -19.12 -33.59
N TRP A 30 -27.02 -18.30 -32.88
CA TRP A 30 -26.47 -17.44 -31.83
C TRP A 30 -25.97 -18.36 -30.72
N LEU A 31 -24.69 -18.72 -30.78
CA LEU A 31 -23.96 -19.16 -29.61
C LEU A 31 -23.90 -17.96 -28.65
N CYS A 32 -24.94 -17.81 -27.82
CA CYS A 32 -24.85 -17.07 -26.57
C CYS A 32 -23.81 -17.80 -25.71
N GLY A 33 -22.53 -17.48 -25.90
CA GLY A 33 -21.53 -17.71 -24.88
C GLY A 33 -22.04 -17.04 -23.61
N LYS A 34 -22.19 -17.80 -22.53
CA LYS A 34 -22.44 -17.21 -21.23
C LYS A 34 -21.34 -16.17 -20.99
N PRO A 35 -21.65 -14.93 -20.58
CA PRO A 35 -20.61 -14.01 -20.17
C PRO A 35 -19.76 -14.72 -19.10
N VAL A 36 -18.47 -14.87 -19.39
CA VAL A 36 -17.51 -15.33 -18.39
C VAL A 36 -17.50 -14.26 -17.32
N ALA A 37 -17.81 -14.64 -16.08
CA ALA A 37 -17.76 -13.70 -14.96
C ALA A 37 -16.33 -13.16 -14.84
N ALA A 38 -16.18 -11.86 -14.62
CA ALA A 38 -14.86 -11.29 -14.36
C ALA A 38 -14.29 -11.87 -13.07
N ASP A 39 -13.02 -12.24 -13.12
CA ASP A 39 -12.23 -12.74 -11.99
C ASP A 39 -11.15 -11.70 -11.63
N ASP A 40 -10.71 -11.72 -10.38
CA ASP A 40 -9.60 -10.90 -9.90
C ASP A 40 -8.26 -11.62 -10.10
N PHE A 41 -7.37 -11.01 -10.87
CA PHE A 41 -5.99 -11.46 -11.07
C PHE A 41 -5.02 -10.60 -10.27
N LEU A 42 -4.33 -11.20 -9.30
CA LEU A 42 -3.38 -10.52 -8.41
C LEU A 42 -1.93 -10.76 -8.83
N PHE A 43 -1.17 -9.67 -8.97
CA PHE A 43 0.24 -9.64 -9.28
C PHE A 43 1.01 -8.90 -8.18
N SER A 44 2.26 -9.30 -7.93
CA SER A 44 3.13 -8.63 -6.95
C SER A 44 4.57 -8.64 -7.42
N HIS A 45 5.21 -7.47 -7.35
CA HIS A 45 6.58 -7.25 -7.79
C HIS A 45 7.38 -6.49 -6.73
N GLU A 46 8.63 -6.90 -6.57
CA GLU A 46 9.58 -6.28 -5.64
C GLU A 46 10.46 -5.26 -6.36
N GLN A 47 11.03 -4.33 -5.59
CA GLN A 47 11.98 -3.31 -6.07
C GLN A 47 11.42 -2.33 -7.10
N VAL A 48 10.10 -2.22 -7.20
CA VAL A 48 9.41 -1.23 -8.03
C VAL A 48 9.43 0.11 -7.30
N LEU A 49 10.08 1.12 -7.89
CA LEU A 49 10.30 2.44 -7.26
C LEU A 49 10.95 2.39 -5.86
N GLY A 50 11.77 1.37 -5.61
CA GLY A 50 12.41 1.16 -4.30
C GLY A 50 11.47 0.58 -3.23
N THR A 51 10.31 0.06 -3.63
CA THR A 51 9.31 -0.59 -2.77
C THR A 51 8.65 -1.77 -3.51
N THR A 52 7.48 -2.22 -3.05
CA THR A 52 6.67 -3.27 -3.67
C THR A 52 5.53 -2.66 -4.49
N LEU A 53 5.23 -3.28 -5.63
CA LEU A 53 3.98 -3.12 -6.38
C LEU A 53 3.05 -4.30 -6.09
N GLU A 54 1.78 -4.01 -5.79
CA GLU A 54 0.67 -4.95 -5.82
C GLU A 54 -0.35 -4.46 -6.85
N LEU A 55 -0.74 -5.33 -7.77
CA LEU A 55 -1.68 -5.02 -8.84
C LEU A 55 -2.79 -6.06 -8.87
N THR A 56 -4.04 -5.64 -8.74
CA THR A 56 -5.22 -6.46 -9.03
C THR A 56 -5.86 -5.97 -10.32
N VAL A 57 -6.12 -6.90 -11.24
CA VAL A 57 -6.85 -6.65 -12.49
C VAL A 57 -8.11 -7.50 -12.49
N THR A 58 -9.27 -6.86 -12.57
CA THR A 58 -10.56 -7.54 -12.67
C THR A 58 -10.97 -7.63 -14.14
N CYS A 59 -10.97 -8.82 -14.72
CA CYS A 59 -11.36 -9.04 -16.12
C CYS A 59 -11.76 -10.51 -16.37
N ALA A 60 -12.30 -10.81 -17.55
CA ALA A 60 -12.82 -12.14 -17.88
C ALA A 60 -11.75 -13.21 -18.17
N ASP A 61 -10.50 -12.82 -18.45
CA ASP A 61 -9.47 -13.75 -18.89
C ASP A 61 -8.04 -13.41 -18.42
N GLN A 62 -7.27 -14.45 -18.12
CA GLN A 62 -5.92 -14.34 -17.58
C GLN A 62 -4.92 -13.72 -18.57
N HIS A 63 -5.13 -13.89 -19.88
CA HIS A 63 -4.20 -13.37 -20.88
C HIS A 63 -4.24 -11.84 -20.91
N THR A 64 -5.44 -11.25 -20.89
CA THR A 64 -5.64 -9.81 -20.70
C THR A 64 -4.95 -9.32 -19.43
N ALA A 65 -5.15 -10.01 -18.29
CA ALA A 65 -4.54 -9.60 -17.03
C ALA A 65 -3.00 -9.59 -17.08
N GLN A 66 -2.38 -10.57 -17.74
CA GLN A 66 -0.92 -10.63 -17.93
C GLN A 66 -0.40 -9.53 -18.86
N GLN A 67 -1.15 -9.19 -19.91
CA GLN A 67 -0.78 -8.06 -20.77
C GLN A 67 -0.87 -6.73 -20.02
N ALA A 68 -1.88 -6.56 -19.17
CA ALA A 68 -2.04 -5.39 -18.31
C ALA A 68 -0.92 -5.29 -17.26
N GLU A 69 -0.54 -6.40 -16.63
CA GLU A 69 0.61 -6.48 -15.73
C GLU A 69 1.90 -5.99 -16.41
N GLN A 70 2.21 -6.54 -17.58
CA GLN A 70 3.42 -6.15 -18.33
C GLN A 70 3.39 -4.66 -18.70
N ARG A 71 2.25 -4.17 -19.18
CA ARG A 71 2.09 -2.77 -19.55
C ARG A 71 2.24 -1.83 -18.35
N ALA A 72 1.73 -2.22 -17.18
CA ALA A 72 1.86 -1.46 -15.93
C ALA A 72 3.33 -1.31 -15.53
N LEU A 73 4.10 -2.41 -15.56
CA LEU A 73 5.54 -2.38 -15.27
C LEU A 73 6.30 -1.48 -16.25
N GLU A 74 6.00 -1.59 -17.55
CA GLU A 74 6.60 -0.72 -18.57
C GLU A 74 6.28 0.77 -18.33
N GLU A 75 5.06 1.10 -17.89
CA GLU A 75 4.71 2.48 -17.57
C GLU A 75 5.47 3.00 -16.35
N ILE A 76 5.59 2.17 -15.31
CA ILE A 76 6.34 2.51 -14.11
C ILE A 76 7.81 2.75 -14.45
N ASP A 77 8.44 1.86 -15.21
CA ASP A 77 9.84 2.00 -15.60
C ASP A 77 10.06 3.24 -16.49
N ARG A 78 9.16 3.49 -17.44
CA ARG A 78 9.19 4.68 -18.29
C ARG A 78 9.13 5.97 -17.47
N LEU A 79 8.19 6.06 -16.52
CA LEU A 79 8.04 7.23 -15.66
C LEU A 79 9.15 7.34 -14.61
N ALA A 80 9.69 6.23 -14.12
CA ALA A 80 10.87 6.21 -13.25
C ALA A 80 12.09 6.85 -13.94
N ALA A 81 12.30 6.54 -15.22
CA ALA A 81 13.34 7.17 -16.05
C ALA A 81 13.11 8.69 -16.27
N ILE A 82 11.92 9.21 -15.98
CA ILE A 82 11.62 10.64 -16.06
C ILE A 82 11.72 11.32 -14.69
N PHE A 83 11.09 10.75 -13.65
CA PHE A 83 10.86 11.41 -12.36
C PHE A 83 11.86 11.06 -11.26
N SER A 84 12.60 9.95 -11.39
CA SER A 84 13.44 9.45 -10.30
C SER A 84 14.50 10.47 -9.88
N SER A 85 14.59 10.74 -8.57
CA SER A 85 15.67 11.55 -7.98
C SER A 85 16.92 10.72 -7.62
N TYR A 86 16.86 9.39 -7.82
CA TYR A 86 17.93 8.44 -7.49
C TYR A 86 18.69 7.95 -8.72
N GLN A 87 18.00 7.78 -9.85
CA GLN A 87 18.63 7.39 -11.11
C GLN A 87 19.34 8.60 -11.70
N THR A 88 20.67 8.52 -11.82
CA THR A 88 21.51 9.65 -12.27
C THR A 88 21.21 10.11 -13.68
N ASP A 89 20.72 9.20 -14.52
CA ASP A 89 20.38 9.42 -15.91
C ASP A 89 18.89 9.75 -16.12
N SER A 90 18.08 9.84 -15.07
CA SER A 90 16.67 10.24 -15.23
C SER A 90 16.56 11.67 -15.80
N GLN A 91 15.44 11.98 -16.46
CA GLN A 91 15.24 13.32 -17.01
C GLN A 91 15.25 14.40 -15.92
N PHE A 92 14.64 14.13 -14.75
CA PHE A 92 14.67 15.02 -13.60
C PHE A 92 16.08 15.19 -13.02
N SER A 93 16.85 14.11 -12.85
CA SER A 93 18.23 14.19 -12.36
C SER A 93 19.10 15.03 -13.29
N ARG A 94 19.00 14.81 -14.62
CA ARG A 94 19.69 15.64 -15.62
C ARG A 94 19.30 17.12 -15.52
N PHE A 95 18.03 17.42 -15.26
CA PHE A 95 17.57 18.79 -15.04
C PHE A 95 18.18 19.41 -13.77
N THR A 96 18.15 18.68 -12.66
CA THR A 96 18.67 19.19 -11.38
C THR A 96 20.19 19.40 -11.39
N ALA A 97 20.91 18.64 -12.22
CA ALA A 97 22.36 18.73 -12.41
C ALA A 97 22.81 19.89 -13.32
N LEU A 98 21.88 20.60 -13.97
CA LEU A 98 22.21 21.80 -14.74
C LEU A 98 22.75 22.91 -13.83
N ALA A 99 23.68 23.70 -14.34
CA ALA A 99 24.09 24.94 -13.69
C ALA A 99 22.96 25.97 -13.72
N ALA A 100 23.04 26.99 -12.85
CA ALA A 100 22.07 28.09 -12.87
C ALA A 100 21.98 28.73 -14.28
N ASP A 101 20.76 29.08 -14.68
CA ASP A 101 20.36 29.67 -15.97
C ASP A 101 20.54 28.80 -17.21
N GLN A 102 21.00 27.56 -17.06
CA GLN A 102 20.94 26.57 -18.13
C GLN A 102 19.51 26.05 -18.33
N SER A 103 19.24 25.54 -19.53
CA SER A 103 17.91 25.05 -19.90
C SER A 103 17.98 23.73 -20.65
N MET A 104 16.93 22.92 -20.52
CA MET A 104 16.77 21.69 -21.29
C MET A 104 15.34 21.52 -21.76
N VAL A 105 15.18 20.88 -22.91
CA VAL A 105 13.88 20.37 -23.37
C VAL A 105 13.55 19.13 -22.55
N VAL A 106 12.30 19.04 -22.11
CA VAL A 106 11.81 17.95 -21.26
C VAL A 106 10.51 17.39 -21.79
N SER A 107 10.13 16.24 -21.24
CA SER A 107 8.86 15.59 -21.53
C SER A 107 7.67 16.44 -21.04
N PRO A 108 6.50 16.36 -21.70
CA PRO A 108 5.25 16.91 -21.19
C PRO A 108 4.92 16.45 -19.77
N GLU A 109 5.26 15.21 -19.43
CA GLU A 109 5.05 14.60 -18.13
C GLU A 109 5.84 15.32 -17.04
N LEU A 110 7.14 15.57 -17.24
CA LEU A 110 7.95 16.31 -16.27
C LEU A 110 7.51 17.76 -16.12
N LEU A 111 7.11 18.42 -17.22
CA LEU A 111 6.55 19.78 -17.15
C LEU A 111 5.27 19.83 -16.33
N ARG A 112 4.37 18.87 -16.54
CA ARG A 112 3.12 18.77 -15.81
C ARG A 112 3.40 18.54 -14.32
N LEU A 113 4.28 17.60 -13.98
CA LEU A 113 4.61 17.29 -12.59
C LEU A 113 5.24 18.49 -11.85
N LEU A 114 6.17 19.21 -12.48
CA LEU A 114 6.76 20.42 -11.88
C LEU A 114 5.76 21.57 -11.75
N LYS A 115 4.83 21.71 -12.70
CA LYS A 115 3.72 22.65 -12.56
C LYS A 115 2.83 22.28 -11.37
N ARG A 116 2.51 20.99 -11.19
CA ARG A 116 1.79 20.48 -10.03
C ARG A 116 2.53 20.77 -8.73
N CYS A 117 3.86 20.65 -8.72
CA CYS A 117 4.67 21.05 -7.57
C CYS A 117 4.51 22.55 -7.22
N GLU A 118 4.53 23.44 -8.21
CA GLU A 118 4.29 24.89 -7.99
C GLU A 118 2.86 25.13 -7.41
N GLU A 119 1.87 24.41 -7.92
CA GLU A 119 0.49 24.49 -7.44
C GLU A 119 0.34 24.02 -5.99
N TRP A 120 0.89 22.86 -5.65
CA TRP A 120 0.86 22.30 -4.29
C TRP A 120 1.65 23.13 -3.29
N THR A 121 2.79 23.70 -3.70
CA THR A 121 3.55 24.65 -2.88
C THR A 121 2.69 25.86 -2.51
N ARG A 122 1.91 26.39 -3.46
CA ARG A 122 1.01 27.52 -3.22
C ARG A 122 -0.19 27.13 -2.35
N VAL A 123 -0.86 26.02 -2.65
CA VAL A 123 -2.05 25.54 -1.92
C VAL A 123 -1.73 25.25 -0.45
N SER A 124 -0.54 24.70 -0.19
CA SER A 124 -0.08 24.32 1.16
C SER A 124 0.63 25.45 1.91
N ASN A 125 0.71 26.66 1.34
CA ASN A 125 1.48 27.78 1.89
C ASN A 125 2.94 27.39 2.23
N GLY A 126 3.58 26.64 1.33
CA GLY A 126 4.97 26.20 1.45
C GLY A 126 5.22 24.96 2.31
N ALA A 127 4.18 24.33 2.87
CA ALA A 127 4.35 23.07 3.61
C ALA A 127 4.77 21.91 2.69
N PHE A 128 4.34 21.92 1.42
CA PHE A 128 4.95 21.13 0.35
C PHE A 128 5.96 21.98 -0.40
N ASN A 129 7.19 21.48 -0.58
CA ASN A 129 8.21 22.13 -1.40
C ASN A 129 9.27 21.11 -1.88
N PRO A 130 9.48 20.91 -3.19
CA PRO A 130 10.54 20.03 -3.72
C PRO A 130 11.96 20.36 -3.26
N ALA A 131 12.23 21.60 -2.86
CA ALA A 131 13.54 22.03 -2.35
C ALA A 131 13.78 21.67 -0.88
N VAL A 132 12.83 20.97 -0.23
CA VAL A 132 13.03 20.37 1.10
C VAL A 132 14.25 19.45 1.15
N GLU A 133 14.67 18.91 0.01
CA GLU A 133 15.87 18.09 -0.13
C GLU A 133 17.14 18.77 0.42
N VAL A 134 17.26 20.10 0.30
CA VAL A 134 18.35 20.88 0.90
C VAL A 134 18.41 20.67 2.42
N ILE A 135 17.23 20.69 3.05
CA ILE A 135 17.06 20.53 4.51
C ILE A 135 17.30 19.07 4.89
N SER A 136 16.68 18.13 4.17
CA SER A 136 16.83 16.69 4.41
C SER A 136 18.28 16.24 4.39
N ARG A 137 19.07 16.68 3.39
CA ARG A 137 20.51 16.36 3.31
C ARG A 137 21.29 16.92 4.49
N ARG A 138 20.97 18.12 4.96
CA ARG A 138 21.66 18.72 6.12
C ARG A 138 21.35 17.97 7.41
N TRP A 139 20.13 17.50 7.60
CA TRP A 139 19.74 16.67 8.75
C TRP A 139 20.30 15.25 8.67
N GLN A 140 20.39 14.67 7.48
CA GLN A 140 21.12 13.42 7.28
C GLN A 140 22.59 13.56 7.66
N GLN A 141 23.23 14.67 7.27
CA GLN A 141 24.60 14.98 7.68
C GLN A 141 24.71 15.21 9.20
N ALA A 142 23.74 15.89 9.81
CA ALA A 142 23.66 16.07 11.27
C ALA A 142 23.61 14.72 12.00
N ALA A 143 22.91 13.72 11.46
CA ALA A 143 22.84 12.38 12.03
C ALA A 143 24.20 11.65 12.01
N ILE A 144 24.99 11.86 10.95
CA ILE A 144 26.35 11.33 10.86
C ILE A 144 27.27 12.02 11.86
N GLU A 145 27.15 13.34 12.01
CA GLU A 145 27.98 14.15 12.90
C GLU A 145 27.57 14.04 14.37
N GLY A 146 26.32 13.63 14.65
CA GLY A 146 25.73 13.63 15.98
C GLY A 146 25.42 15.03 16.52
N VAL A 147 25.40 16.06 15.67
CA VAL A 147 25.22 17.48 16.07
C VAL A 147 24.09 18.11 15.27
N GLU A 148 23.12 18.70 15.96
CA GLU A 148 22.00 19.38 15.33
C GLU A 148 22.40 20.69 14.62
N PRO A 149 21.73 21.08 13.52
CA PRO A 149 21.98 22.36 12.87
C PRO A 149 21.68 23.54 13.80
N THR A 150 22.54 24.55 13.77
CA THR A 150 22.34 25.81 14.51
C THR A 150 21.19 26.64 13.93
N MET A 151 20.63 27.54 14.72
CA MET A 151 19.55 28.43 14.26
C MET A 151 19.92 29.27 13.02
N SER A 152 21.19 29.70 12.90
CA SER A 152 21.67 30.45 11.73
C SER A 152 21.78 29.57 10.48
N GLU A 153 22.14 28.29 10.63
CA GLU A 153 22.08 27.32 9.54
C GLU A 153 20.63 27.06 9.13
N LEU A 154 19.72 26.83 10.07
CA LEU A 154 18.29 26.61 9.77
C LEU A 154 17.69 27.77 8.97
N GLN A 155 17.94 29.02 9.38
CA GLN A 155 17.47 30.20 8.65
C GLN A 155 18.03 30.28 7.22
N ARG A 156 19.29 29.86 7.03
CA ARG A 156 19.90 29.77 5.70
C ARG A 156 19.23 28.70 4.84
N LEU A 157 18.94 27.52 5.40
CA LEU A 157 18.26 26.44 4.70
C LEU A 157 16.85 26.85 4.27
N VAL A 158 16.08 27.52 5.15
CA VAL A 158 14.76 28.08 4.80
C VAL A 158 14.89 29.08 3.65
N SER A 159 15.87 29.98 3.74
CA SER A 159 16.13 30.95 2.68
C SER A 159 16.44 30.27 1.35
N MET A 160 17.28 29.21 1.37
CA MET A 160 17.62 28.42 0.18
C MET A 160 16.39 27.70 -0.39
N ALA A 161 15.60 27.01 0.44
CA ALA A 161 14.41 26.28 0.00
C ALA A 161 13.28 27.18 -0.53
N SER A 162 13.21 28.44 -0.09
CA SER A 162 12.20 29.42 -0.53
C SER A 162 12.51 30.06 -1.90
N GLN A 163 13.70 29.80 -2.46
CA GLN A 163 14.08 30.38 -3.74
C GLN A 163 13.24 29.82 -4.89
N ARG A 164 13.16 30.58 -5.99
CA ARG A 164 12.63 30.03 -7.24
C ARG A 164 13.69 29.15 -7.88
N HIS A 165 13.48 27.83 -7.85
CA HIS A 165 14.47 26.85 -8.29
C HIS A 165 14.42 26.51 -9.79
N TRP A 166 13.28 26.77 -10.44
CA TRP A 166 13.10 26.58 -11.88
C TRP A 166 12.15 27.60 -12.49
N GLN A 167 12.16 27.68 -13.82
CA GLN A 167 11.15 28.37 -14.60
C GLN A 167 10.64 27.46 -15.72
N LEU A 168 9.31 27.32 -15.79
CA LEU A 168 8.60 26.62 -16.84
C LEU A 168 8.44 27.51 -18.09
N GLN A 169 8.80 26.98 -19.25
CA GLN A 169 8.44 27.54 -20.56
C GLN A 169 7.59 26.50 -21.31
N ALA A 170 6.33 26.35 -20.87
CA ALA A 170 5.43 25.27 -21.31
C ALA A 170 5.25 25.21 -22.83
N GLU A 171 5.02 26.37 -23.48
CA GLU A 171 4.85 26.48 -24.94
C GLU A 171 6.06 25.99 -25.74
N ARG A 172 7.25 25.95 -25.11
CA ARG A 172 8.50 25.52 -25.72
C ARG A 172 8.98 24.16 -25.22
N GLY A 173 8.21 23.50 -24.37
CA GLY A 173 8.59 22.22 -23.76
C GLY A 173 9.89 22.30 -22.93
N ARG A 174 10.21 23.46 -22.36
CA ARG A 174 11.55 23.76 -21.82
C ARG A 174 11.51 24.15 -20.34
N LEU A 175 12.49 23.67 -19.60
CA LEU A 175 12.79 24.09 -18.22
C LEU A 175 14.08 24.90 -18.19
N ILE A 176 14.08 25.95 -17.37
CA ILE A 176 15.29 26.70 -17.03
C ILE A 176 15.60 26.47 -15.56
N ARG A 177 16.82 26.06 -15.25
CA ARG A 177 17.33 25.92 -13.89
C ARG A 177 17.68 27.30 -13.34
N ARG A 178 17.30 27.61 -12.09
CA ARG A 178 17.52 28.95 -11.50
C ARG A 178 18.48 28.98 -10.32
N THR A 179 18.71 27.83 -9.71
CA THR A 179 19.62 27.66 -8.56
C THR A 179 20.25 26.29 -8.68
N GLU A 180 21.32 26.00 -7.96
CA GLU A 180 21.92 24.65 -7.91
C GLU A 180 21.49 23.83 -6.68
N GLN A 181 20.48 24.31 -5.95
CA GLN A 181 19.99 23.65 -4.73
C GLN A 181 19.34 22.30 -5.04
N PRO A 182 19.68 21.20 -4.33
CA PRO A 182 19.08 19.91 -4.59
C PRO A 182 17.55 19.94 -4.47
N LEU A 183 16.89 19.15 -5.32
CA LEU A 183 15.42 19.04 -5.39
C LEU A 183 15.03 17.56 -5.31
N THR A 184 13.82 17.30 -4.83
CA THR A 184 13.23 15.95 -4.78
C THR A 184 11.79 15.95 -5.27
N LEU A 185 11.35 14.83 -5.86
CA LEU A 185 9.96 14.58 -6.25
C LEU A 185 9.31 13.46 -5.42
N ASN A 186 9.95 13.01 -4.35
CA ASN A 186 9.54 11.81 -3.61
C ASN A 186 8.13 11.88 -3.00
N ALA A 187 7.62 13.08 -2.74
CA ALA A 187 6.31 13.33 -2.13
C ALA A 187 5.17 13.56 -3.14
N ILE A 188 5.41 13.32 -4.43
CA ILE A 188 4.41 13.48 -5.50
C ILE A 188 4.55 12.42 -6.60
N ALA A 189 5.78 11.98 -6.90
CA ALA A 189 6.04 11.12 -8.04
C ALA A 189 5.37 9.75 -7.94
N LYS A 190 5.30 9.14 -6.74
CA LYS A 190 4.69 7.82 -6.56
C LYS A 190 3.19 7.88 -6.88
N GLY A 191 2.46 8.80 -6.25
CA GLY A 191 1.05 9.02 -6.54
C GLY A 191 0.77 9.28 -8.04
N THR A 192 1.55 10.16 -8.68
CA THR A 192 1.40 10.42 -10.12
C THR A 192 1.66 9.18 -11.00
N ILE A 193 2.63 8.33 -10.64
CA ILE A 193 2.92 7.08 -11.37
C ILE A 193 1.75 6.10 -11.21
N VAL A 194 1.24 5.93 -9.99
CA VAL A 194 0.07 5.09 -9.72
C VAL A 194 -1.13 5.52 -10.58
N ASP A 195 -1.42 6.83 -10.63
CA ASP A 195 -2.51 7.35 -11.46
C ASP A 195 -2.27 7.13 -12.95
N SER A 196 -1.02 7.29 -13.42
CA SER A 196 -0.66 7.10 -14.82
C SER A 196 -0.76 5.64 -15.26
N VAL A 197 -0.42 4.68 -14.39
CA VAL A 197 -0.66 3.25 -14.62
C VAL A 197 -2.15 2.98 -14.81
N VAL A 198 -2.99 3.47 -13.89
CA VAL A 198 -4.45 3.28 -13.98
C VAL A 198 -5.00 3.87 -15.28
N LEU A 199 -4.59 5.09 -15.63
CA LEU A 199 -5.04 5.74 -16.87
C LEU A 199 -4.58 4.98 -18.12
N ALA A 200 -3.33 4.52 -18.16
CA ALA A 200 -2.80 3.74 -19.27
C ALA A 200 -3.62 2.45 -19.45
N LEU A 201 -3.81 1.68 -18.37
CA LEU A 201 -4.54 0.42 -18.43
C LEU A 201 -6.02 0.59 -18.82
N GLN A 202 -6.71 1.58 -18.25
CA GLN A 202 -8.10 1.87 -18.62
C GLN A 202 -8.25 2.30 -20.08
N SER A 203 -7.25 3.00 -20.63
CA SER A 203 -7.29 3.48 -22.02
C SER A 203 -6.93 2.40 -23.03
N GLU A 204 -5.99 1.51 -22.70
CA GLU A 204 -5.44 0.50 -23.61
C GLU A 204 -6.19 -0.84 -23.53
N PHE A 205 -6.86 -1.14 -22.41
CA PHE A 205 -7.56 -2.41 -22.16
C PHE A 205 -9.02 -2.18 -21.73
N PRO A 206 -9.93 -1.88 -22.67
CA PRO A 206 -11.34 -1.60 -22.36
C PRO A 206 -12.11 -2.79 -21.76
N GLN A 207 -11.55 -4.00 -21.84
CA GLN A 207 -12.09 -5.21 -21.21
C GLN A 207 -11.75 -5.34 -19.72
N ILE A 208 -10.91 -4.46 -19.16
CA ILE A 208 -10.65 -4.42 -17.73
C ILE A 208 -11.82 -3.70 -17.05
N GLU A 209 -12.48 -4.40 -16.15
CA GLU A 209 -13.62 -3.87 -15.40
C GLU A 209 -13.15 -3.12 -14.15
N GLY A 210 -12.07 -3.57 -13.51
CA GLY A 210 -11.58 -3.05 -12.23
C GLY A 210 -10.06 -3.12 -12.10
N LEU A 211 -9.49 -2.18 -11.35
CA LEU A 211 -8.07 -2.07 -11.05
C LEU A 211 -7.85 -1.70 -9.58
N VAL A 212 -6.90 -2.36 -8.95
CA VAL A 212 -6.28 -1.91 -7.70
C VAL A 212 -4.78 -1.85 -7.90
N VAL A 213 -4.18 -0.66 -7.77
CA VAL A 213 -2.74 -0.45 -7.91
C VAL A 213 -2.23 0.07 -6.58
N ASN A 214 -1.30 -0.64 -5.94
CA ASN A 214 -0.67 -0.24 -4.68
C ASN A 214 0.85 -0.25 -4.84
N ILE A 215 1.49 0.91 -4.69
CA ILE A 215 2.95 1.01 -4.69
C ILE A 215 3.41 1.54 -3.34
N GLY A 216 3.91 0.63 -2.50
CA GLY A 216 4.46 0.99 -1.19
C GLY A 216 3.48 1.72 -0.26
N GLY A 217 2.19 1.40 -0.32
CA GLY A 217 1.15 2.02 0.51
C GLY A 217 0.35 3.14 -0.16
N ASP A 218 0.80 3.63 -1.32
CA ASP A 218 0.03 4.54 -2.16
C ASP A 218 -0.87 3.70 -3.07
N LEU A 219 -2.16 3.67 -2.76
CA LEU A 219 -3.13 2.77 -3.37
C LEU A 219 -4.19 3.54 -4.16
N ARG A 220 -4.54 3.02 -5.32
CA ARG A 220 -5.60 3.51 -6.19
C ARG A 220 -6.56 2.39 -6.57
N VAL A 221 -7.85 2.59 -6.34
CA VAL A 221 -8.94 1.74 -6.83
C VAL A 221 -9.64 2.45 -7.98
N ALA A 222 -9.87 1.76 -9.09
CA ALA A 222 -10.58 2.30 -10.25
C ALA A 222 -11.47 1.25 -10.93
N GLY A 223 -12.61 1.67 -11.48
CA GLY A 223 -13.57 0.79 -12.15
C GLY A 223 -14.52 0.09 -11.18
N VAL A 224 -14.94 -1.13 -11.55
CA VAL A 224 -15.78 -2.04 -10.77
C VAL A 224 -14.87 -2.72 -9.74
N GLY A 225 -14.98 -2.32 -8.48
CA GLY A 225 -14.19 -2.91 -7.41
C GLY A 225 -14.30 -2.15 -6.09
N HIS A 226 -14.03 -2.89 -5.03
CA HIS A 226 -13.82 -2.37 -3.69
C HIS A 226 -12.53 -2.95 -3.13
N CYS A 227 -11.74 -2.13 -2.44
CA CYS A 227 -10.58 -2.60 -1.71
C CYS A 227 -10.74 -2.26 -0.23
N ALA A 228 -10.63 -3.30 0.62
CA ALA A 228 -10.57 -3.13 2.06
C ALA A 228 -9.15 -2.72 2.45
N VAL A 229 -8.95 -1.46 2.83
CA VAL A 229 -7.66 -0.92 3.24
C VAL A 229 -7.59 -0.79 4.75
N THR A 230 -6.58 -1.41 5.35
CA THR A 230 -6.33 -1.34 6.79
C THR A 230 -5.44 -0.16 7.12
N ILE A 231 -5.87 0.69 8.06
CA ILE A 231 -5.08 1.81 8.57
C ILE A 231 -4.30 1.36 9.80
N PRO A 232 -2.96 1.30 9.76
CA PRO A 232 -2.16 0.83 10.88
C PRO A 232 -2.23 1.82 12.05
N ALA A 233 -2.12 1.31 13.28
CA ALA A 233 -1.94 2.12 14.48
C ALA A 233 -0.45 2.40 14.69
N PRO A 234 0.04 3.64 14.46
CA PRO A 234 1.47 3.93 14.47
C PRO A 234 2.11 3.81 15.86
N GLN A 235 1.33 3.86 16.96
CA GLN A 235 1.84 3.60 18.31
C GLN A 235 2.07 2.12 18.61
N ARG A 236 1.57 1.22 17.77
CA ARG A 236 1.73 -0.22 17.89
C ARG A 236 2.35 -0.73 16.60
N ASP A 237 3.67 -0.57 16.50
CA ASP A 237 4.49 -1.07 15.40
C ASP A 237 4.60 -2.61 15.46
N ALA A 238 3.45 -3.26 15.31
CA ALA A 238 3.27 -4.69 15.35
C ALA A 238 2.20 -5.09 14.32
N LEU A 239 2.50 -6.11 13.53
CA LEU A 239 1.68 -6.62 12.44
C LEU A 239 0.29 -7.07 12.88
N ASN A 240 0.15 -7.49 14.13
CA ASN A 240 -1.09 -7.96 14.72
C ASN A 240 -1.74 -6.93 15.65
N ALA A 241 -1.26 -5.69 15.65
CA ALA A 241 -1.95 -4.61 16.31
C ALA A 241 -3.35 -4.43 15.70
N THR A 242 -4.35 -4.20 16.57
CA THR A 242 -5.68 -3.77 16.13
C THR A 242 -5.53 -2.53 15.25
N PRO A 243 -6.03 -2.56 14.00
CA PRO A 243 -5.92 -1.41 13.13
C PRO A 243 -6.76 -0.24 13.66
N LEU A 244 -6.38 0.99 13.29
CA LEU A 244 -7.18 2.16 13.65
C LEU A 244 -8.52 2.17 12.93
N ALA A 245 -8.53 1.72 11.67
CA ALA A 245 -9.73 1.63 10.85
C ALA A 245 -9.52 0.62 9.71
N VAL A 246 -10.64 0.13 9.16
CA VAL A 246 -10.67 -0.54 7.86
C VAL A 246 -11.59 0.27 6.96
N LEU A 247 -11.08 0.71 5.82
CA LEU A 247 -11.81 1.52 4.85
C LEU A 247 -12.19 0.66 3.66
N GLN A 248 -13.41 0.84 3.15
CA GLN A 248 -13.81 0.27 1.86
C GLN A 248 -13.68 1.34 0.80
N LEU A 249 -12.65 1.24 -0.04
CA LEU A 249 -12.37 2.22 -1.09
C LEU A 249 -12.96 1.77 -2.43
N SER A 250 -13.57 2.70 -3.15
CA SER A 250 -14.06 2.49 -4.52
C SER A 250 -13.87 3.78 -5.32
N ASN A 251 -13.25 3.68 -6.51
CA ASN A 251 -12.92 4.84 -7.35
C ASN A 251 -12.23 5.99 -6.59
N GLN A 252 -11.34 5.61 -5.67
CA GLN A 252 -10.64 6.50 -4.75
C GLN A 252 -9.19 6.04 -4.61
N ALA A 253 -8.36 6.93 -4.10
CA ALA A 253 -6.99 6.64 -3.72
C ALA A 253 -6.78 6.86 -2.23
N ILE A 254 -5.75 6.24 -1.68
CA ILE A 254 -5.25 6.49 -0.34
C ILE A 254 -3.74 6.47 -0.33
N ALA A 255 -3.14 7.36 0.46
CA ALA A 255 -1.73 7.34 0.79
C ALA A 255 -1.56 7.54 2.29
N THR A 256 -0.47 7.01 2.85
CA THR A 256 -0.12 7.22 4.26
C THR A 256 1.32 7.68 4.36
N SER A 257 1.54 8.83 4.98
CA SER A 257 2.86 9.31 5.37
C SER A 257 3.09 9.03 6.84
N GLY A 258 4.26 8.49 7.20
CA GLY A 258 4.55 8.09 8.59
C GLY A 258 6.01 8.31 9.00
N MET A 259 6.23 8.64 10.26
CA MET A 259 7.56 8.89 10.85
C MET A 259 8.36 7.59 11.08
N SER A 260 7.70 6.47 11.36
CA SER A 260 8.33 5.23 11.83
C SER A 260 9.21 4.52 10.79
N GLU A 261 8.93 4.69 9.50
CA GLU A 261 9.59 3.90 8.45
C GLU A 261 11.00 4.40 8.12
N ARG A 262 11.30 5.69 8.36
CA ARG A 262 12.57 6.33 7.95
C ARG A 262 12.94 7.45 8.94
N SER A 263 13.46 7.12 10.11
CA SER A 263 13.95 8.12 11.06
C SER A 263 15.49 8.09 11.15
N TRP A 264 16.08 9.26 11.44
CA TRP A 264 17.49 9.40 11.76
C TRP A 264 17.69 9.52 13.26
N SER A 265 18.87 9.19 13.76
CA SER A 265 19.27 9.49 15.14
C SER A 265 20.26 10.64 15.13
N VAL A 266 19.93 11.75 15.78
CA VAL A 266 20.79 12.93 15.91
C VAL A 266 20.92 13.24 17.40
N ALA A 267 22.15 13.25 17.92
CA ALA A 267 22.41 13.48 19.35
C ALA A 267 21.59 12.56 20.29
N GLY A 268 21.28 11.33 19.87
CA GLY A 268 20.48 10.37 20.65
C GLY A 268 18.96 10.57 20.57
N ARG A 269 18.47 11.50 19.74
CA ARG A 269 17.05 11.75 19.50
C ARG A 269 16.63 11.23 18.12
N ALA A 270 15.45 10.60 18.05
CA ALA A 270 14.83 10.23 16.78
C ALA A 270 14.33 11.47 16.04
N VAL A 271 14.73 11.61 14.79
CA VAL A 271 14.44 12.72 13.89
C VAL A 271 13.68 12.19 12.68
N SER A 272 12.52 12.77 12.37
CA SER A 272 11.72 12.41 11.20
C SER A 272 12.49 12.72 9.91
N HIS A 273 12.29 11.92 8.86
CA HIS A 273 12.74 12.27 7.51
C HIS A 273 11.84 13.32 6.84
N ILE A 274 10.63 13.53 7.37
CA ILE A 274 9.73 14.59 6.91
C ILE A 274 10.12 15.88 7.61
N MET A 275 10.39 16.91 6.80
CA MET A 275 10.90 18.21 7.24
C MET A 275 9.90 19.30 6.87
N ASP A 276 9.77 20.31 7.73
CA ASP A 276 9.01 21.51 7.39
C ASP A 276 9.90 22.49 6.60
N PRO A 277 9.60 22.74 5.31
CA PRO A 277 10.42 23.63 4.47
C PRO A 277 10.45 25.08 4.98
N ARG A 278 9.46 25.47 5.79
CA ARG A 278 9.27 26.84 6.30
C ARG A 278 10.12 27.13 7.52
N THR A 279 10.51 26.09 8.26
CA THR A 279 11.28 26.20 9.51
C THR A 279 12.63 25.47 9.45
N ALA A 280 12.80 24.59 8.45
CA ALA A 280 13.91 23.65 8.34
C ALA A 280 14.01 22.66 9.52
N LEU A 281 12.94 22.52 10.31
CA LEU A 281 12.88 21.59 11.45
C LEU A 281 12.21 20.26 11.04
N PRO A 282 12.56 19.15 11.72
CA PRO A 282 11.88 17.88 11.56
C PRO A 282 10.45 17.96 12.08
N CYS A 283 9.52 17.36 11.33
CA CYS A 283 8.12 17.30 11.73
C CYS A 283 7.92 16.30 12.86
N VAL A 284 7.19 16.69 13.91
CA VAL A 284 6.95 15.87 15.10
C VAL A 284 5.48 15.72 15.47
N GLN A 285 4.60 16.62 15.00
CA GLN A 285 3.23 16.71 15.51
C GLN A 285 2.32 15.58 15.04
N VAL A 286 2.46 15.20 13.77
CA VAL A 286 1.63 14.19 13.10
C VAL A 286 2.56 13.08 12.60
N PRO A 287 2.93 12.11 13.46
CA PRO A 287 3.77 10.97 13.09
C PRO A 287 3.10 10.02 12.09
N SER A 288 1.79 10.11 11.85
CA SER A 288 1.11 9.39 10.79
C SER A 288 -0.08 10.18 10.26
N ALA A 289 -0.16 10.30 8.94
CA ALA A 289 -1.27 10.92 8.22
C ALA A 289 -1.72 9.99 7.10
N SER A 290 -2.93 9.46 7.20
CA SER A 290 -3.60 8.73 6.11
C SER A 290 -4.60 9.65 5.43
N VAL A 291 -4.51 9.76 4.11
CA VAL A 291 -5.38 10.64 3.31
C VAL A 291 -6.03 9.85 2.19
N VAL A 292 -7.36 9.91 2.11
CA VAL A 292 -8.15 9.42 0.99
C VAL A 292 -8.45 10.58 0.07
N ALA A 293 -8.32 10.39 -1.24
CA ALA A 293 -8.62 11.42 -2.25
C ALA A 293 -9.17 10.81 -3.55
N ALA A 294 -9.52 11.71 -4.49
CA ALA A 294 -10.03 11.34 -5.80
C ALA A 294 -8.97 10.80 -6.76
N ASP A 295 -7.67 10.90 -6.45
CA ASP A 295 -6.51 10.40 -7.21
C ASP A 295 -5.30 10.22 -6.27
N ALA A 296 -4.34 9.38 -6.68
CA ALA A 296 -3.21 8.98 -5.85
C ALA A 296 -2.19 10.10 -5.67
N GLU A 297 -1.96 10.95 -6.68
CA GLU A 297 -1.13 12.16 -6.56
C GLU A 297 -1.64 13.06 -5.42
N THR A 298 -2.93 13.36 -5.43
CA THR A 298 -3.55 14.21 -4.41
C THR A 298 -3.46 13.59 -3.03
N ALA A 299 -3.68 12.27 -2.90
CA ALA A 299 -3.54 11.57 -1.63
C ALA A 299 -2.10 11.62 -1.09
N ASP A 300 -1.09 11.32 -1.91
CA ASP A 300 0.34 11.27 -1.56
C ASP A 300 0.85 12.65 -1.10
N VAL A 301 0.55 13.68 -1.89
CA VAL A 301 0.96 15.06 -1.56
C VAL A 301 0.28 15.55 -0.28
N LEU A 302 -1.02 15.31 -0.12
CA LEU A 302 -1.75 15.75 1.06
C LEU A 302 -1.35 15.00 2.33
N ALA A 303 -1.01 13.70 2.24
CA ALA A 303 -0.49 12.95 3.37
C ALA A 303 0.84 13.55 3.86
N THR A 304 1.71 13.96 2.93
CA THR A 304 2.96 14.67 3.26
C THR A 304 2.67 16.02 3.89
N ILE A 305 1.79 16.84 3.29
CA ILE A 305 1.42 18.15 3.83
C ILE A 305 0.82 18.03 5.24
N CYS A 306 -0.05 17.05 5.47
CA CYS A 306 -0.67 16.82 6.78
C CYS A 306 0.33 16.43 7.86
N SER A 307 1.45 15.81 7.46
CA SER A 307 2.57 15.50 8.34
C SER A 307 3.41 16.74 8.70
N VAL A 308 3.36 17.78 7.87
CA VAL A 308 4.10 19.05 8.05
C VAL A 308 3.30 20.09 8.83
N LEU A 309 2.00 20.20 8.55
CA LEU A 309 1.11 21.17 9.19
C LEU A 309 0.72 20.76 10.62
N GLU A 310 0.25 21.74 11.40
CA GLU A 310 -0.39 21.43 12.68
C GLU A 310 -1.70 20.65 12.45
N PRO A 311 -2.10 19.72 13.35
CA PRO A 311 -3.24 18.82 13.09
C PRO A 311 -4.53 19.55 12.68
N ALA A 312 -4.84 20.69 13.33
CA ALA A 312 -6.02 21.47 13.01
C ALA A 312 -5.91 22.21 11.66
N GLU A 313 -4.71 22.61 11.26
CA GLU A 313 -4.45 23.19 9.93
C GLU A 313 -4.59 22.13 8.84
N SER A 314 -4.07 20.93 9.08
CA SER A 314 -4.20 19.76 8.20
C SER A 314 -5.66 19.45 7.92
N VAL A 315 -6.49 19.32 8.95
CA VAL A 315 -7.93 19.04 8.79
C VAL A 315 -8.63 20.13 7.99
N ARG A 316 -8.37 21.42 8.28
CA ARG A 316 -8.96 22.54 7.54
C ARG A 316 -8.56 22.54 6.06
N LEU A 317 -7.30 22.24 5.74
CA LEU A 317 -6.84 22.16 4.36
C LEU A 317 -7.54 21.00 3.63
N ILE A 318 -7.60 19.82 4.25
CA ILE A 318 -8.26 18.64 3.68
C ILE A 318 -9.73 18.93 3.38
N GLU A 319 -10.46 19.55 4.31
CA GLU A 319 -11.88 19.87 4.13
C GLU A 319 -12.13 20.93 3.04
N SER A 320 -11.10 21.69 2.65
CA SER A 320 -11.18 22.63 1.53
C SER A 320 -11.04 21.96 0.15
N ILE A 321 -10.61 20.70 0.11
CA ILE A 321 -10.36 19.95 -1.12
C ILE A 321 -11.49 18.94 -1.34
N PRO A 322 -12.34 19.13 -2.37
CA PRO A 322 -13.45 18.23 -2.63
C PRO A 322 -13.01 16.78 -2.83
N GLY A 323 -13.68 15.86 -2.14
CA GLY A 323 -13.37 14.43 -2.22
C GLY A 323 -12.14 13.98 -1.45
N ALA A 324 -11.46 14.88 -0.73
CA ALA A 324 -10.37 14.53 0.18
C ALA A 324 -10.90 14.31 1.61
N SER A 325 -10.31 13.34 2.31
CA SER A 325 -10.52 13.13 3.74
C SER A 325 -9.27 12.57 4.40
N CYS A 326 -9.11 12.77 5.71
CA CYS A 326 -7.92 12.31 6.42
C CYS A 326 -8.23 11.69 7.78
N CYS A 327 -7.31 10.84 8.22
CA CYS A 327 -7.15 10.37 9.59
C CYS A 327 -5.71 10.62 10.00
N LEU A 328 -5.55 11.47 11.01
CA LEU A 328 -4.28 11.91 11.54
C LEU A 328 -4.08 11.29 12.90
N VAL A 329 -2.86 10.85 13.14
CA VAL A 329 -2.45 10.35 14.44
C VAL A 329 -1.39 11.27 14.98
N THR A 330 -1.68 11.93 16.09
CA THR A 330 -0.79 12.90 16.72
C THR A 330 0.29 12.23 17.56
N ALA A 331 1.36 12.98 17.86
CA ALA A 331 2.42 12.54 18.76
C ALA A 331 1.90 12.13 20.16
N GLY A 332 0.82 12.78 20.62
CA GLY A 332 0.16 12.46 21.90
C GLY A 332 -0.72 11.22 21.85
N GLY A 333 -0.85 10.55 20.70
CA GLY A 333 -1.70 9.37 20.54
C GLY A 333 -3.13 9.66 20.10
N ALA A 334 -3.55 10.92 20.10
CA ALA A 334 -4.90 11.29 19.69
C ALA A 334 -5.09 11.08 18.18
N VAL A 335 -6.26 10.55 17.82
CA VAL A 335 -6.70 10.37 16.44
C VAL A 335 -7.64 11.53 16.07
N LEU A 336 -7.33 12.25 14.99
CA LEU A 336 -8.17 13.31 14.45
C LEU A 336 -8.54 12.96 13.01
N CYS A 337 -9.83 12.92 12.70
CA CYS A 337 -10.32 12.69 11.35
C CYS A 337 -11.01 13.94 10.81
N SER A 338 -10.93 14.19 9.51
CA SER A 338 -11.78 15.19 8.86
C SER A 338 -13.23 14.71 8.77
N ALA A 339 -14.17 15.62 8.58
CA ALA A 339 -15.60 15.30 8.54
C ALA A 339 -15.98 14.27 7.46
N GLY A 340 -15.24 14.24 6.34
CA GLY A 340 -15.48 13.33 5.21
C GLY A 340 -14.83 11.95 5.34
N TRP A 341 -14.16 11.64 6.46
CA TRP A 341 -13.43 10.38 6.61
C TRP A 341 -14.40 9.19 6.63
N PRO A 342 -14.25 8.20 5.71
CA PRO A 342 -15.19 7.10 5.57
C PRO A 342 -14.98 6.06 6.66
N VAL A 343 -15.49 6.32 7.87
CA VAL A 343 -15.37 5.36 8.98
C VAL A 343 -16.37 4.22 8.79
N GLN A 344 -15.86 3.01 8.55
CA GLN A 344 -16.40 1.83 9.20
C GLN A 344 -15.55 1.60 10.45
N GLN A 345 -16.12 1.84 11.62
CA GLN A 345 -15.55 1.25 12.83
C GLN A 345 -15.55 -0.26 12.60
N PRO A 346 -14.49 -1.01 12.94
CA PRO A 346 -14.58 -2.45 12.95
C PRO A 346 -15.84 -2.81 13.73
N ALA A 347 -16.75 -3.54 13.08
CA ALA A 347 -18.06 -3.83 13.65
C ALA A 347 -17.86 -4.39 15.07
N PRO A 348 -18.54 -3.87 16.11
CA PRO A 348 -18.68 -4.65 17.33
C PRO A 348 -19.36 -5.96 16.91
N ALA A 349 -18.93 -7.08 17.48
CA ALA A 349 -19.50 -8.40 17.24
C ALA A 349 -21.01 -8.40 17.55
N GLN A 350 -21.83 -8.02 16.59
CA GLN A 350 -23.28 -7.95 16.66
C GLN A 350 -23.87 -8.70 15.46
N ALA A 351 -23.45 -9.96 15.35
CA ALA A 351 -24.21 -11.02 14.70
C ALA A 351 -24.15 -12.29 15.58
N GLN A 352 -24.29 -12.14 16.89
CA GLN A 352 -24.38 -13.23 17.87
C GLN A 352 -25.16 -12.76 19.13
N ALA A 353 -26.19 -11.93 18.92
CA ALA A 353 -27.09 -11.51 19.99
C ALA A 353 -28.06 -12.65 20.34
N GLN A 354 -27.60 -13.61 21.15
CA GLN A 354 -28.47 -14.40 22.03
C GLN A 354 -27.75 -15.14 23.17
N ALA A 355 -26.42 -15.09 23.28
CA ALA A 355 -25.70 -15.76 24.37
C ALA A 355 -25.27 -14.84 25.54
N ASP A 356 -25.27 -13.52 25.38
CA ASP A 356 -24.48 -12.63 26.23
C ASP A 356 -25.29 -11.55 26.95
N GLU A 357 -26.08 -11.96 27.93
CA GLU A 357 -26.61 -11.05 28.96
C GLU A 357 -25.67 -10.94 30.19
N LYS A 358 -24.44 -11.50 30.11
CA LYS A 358 -23.48 -11.53 31.23
C LYS A 358 -22.11 -10.87 30.99
N SER A 359 -21.78 -10.41 29.78
CA SER A 359 -20.44 -9.92 29.43
C SER A 359 -20.29 -8.38 29.34
N THR A 360 -21.37 -7.60 29.48
CA THR A 360 -21.40 -6.14 29.22
C THR A 360 -20.79 -5.22 30.29
N LYS A 361 -19.71 -5.63 30.98
CA LYS A 361 -18.95 -4.75 31.89
C LYS A 361 -17.45 -4.63 31.63
N ALA A 362 -16.89 -5.27 30.60
CA ALA A 362 -15.43 -5.39 30.47
C ALA A 362 -14.72 -4.38 29.54
N GLU A 363 -15.39 -3.76 28.56
CA GLU A 363 -14.66 -3.12 27.44
C GLU A 363 -14.40 -1.60 27.55
N ALA A 364 -14.83 -0.93 28.62
CA ALA A 364 -14.50 0.48 28.86
C ALA A 364 -13.23 0.68 29.73
N SER A 365 -12.46 -0.38 30.01
CA SER A 365 -11.16 -0.27 30.66
C SER A 365 -10.19 -1.30 30.10
N ALA A 366 -9.35 -0.93 29.12
CA ALA A 366 -8.17 -1.74 28.81
C ALA A 366 -7.22 -1.66 30.03
N LYS A 367 -7.37 -2.61 30.96
CA LYS A 367 -6.44 -2.76 32.09
C LYS A 367 -5.03 -2.98 31.54
N PRO A 368 -3.98 -2.38 32.14
CA PRO A 368 -2.60 -2.68 31.78
C PRO A 368 -2.36 -4.19 31.84
N THR A 369 -1.76 -4.77 30.79
CA THR A 369 -1.33 -6.16 30.84
C THR A 369 0.00 -6.26 31.61
N PRO A 370 0.21 -7.31 32.41
CA PRO A 370 1.48 -7.53 33.11
C PRO A 370 2.59 -7.99 32.16
N PHE A 371 2.25 -8.39 30.93
CA PHE A 371 3.17 -8.98 29.97
C PHE A 371 3.16 -8.17 28.66
N ASP A 372 4.36 -7.94 28.10
CA ASP A 372 4.58 -7.38 26.77
C ASP A 372 5.75 -8.11 26.10
N LEU A 373 5.45 -8.89 25.06
CA LEU A 373 6.42 -9.62 24.25
C LEU A 373 6.45 -9.01 22.84
N GLN A 374 7.60 -8.47 22.45
CA GLN A 374 7.85 -7.91 21.13
C GLN A 374 8.80 -8.83 20.36
N ILE A 375 8.43 -9.17 19.13
CA ILE A 375 9.14 -10.10 18.27
C ILE A 375 9.44 -9.36 16.97
N GLU A 376 10.70 -9.20 16.62
CA GLU A 376 11.12 -8.68 15.33
C GLU A 376 11.76 -9.80 14.52
N PHE A 377 11.43 -9.97 13.25
CA PHE A 377 12.06 -10.96 12.38
C PHE A 377 12.17 -10.45 10.95
N GLU A 378 13.25 -10.82 10.27
CA GLU A 378 13.53 -10.46 8.89
C GLU A 378 13.39 -11.68 7.99
N ILE A 379 12.48 -11.62 7.02
CA ILE A 379 12.36 -12.63 5.98
C ILE A 379 13.37 -12.32 4.87
N ALA A 380 14.25 -13.28 4.57
CA ALA A 380 15.34 -13.12 3.63
C ALA A 380 14.84 -12.90 2.19
N LYS A 381 15.61 -12.15 1.39
CA LYS A 381 15.36 -12.02 -0.04
C LYS A 381 15.82 -13.29 -0.77
N SER A 382 15.10 -13.68 -1.83
CA SER A 382 15.51 -14.83 -2.65
C SER A 382 16.86 -14.52 -3.34
N ALA A 383 17.83 -15.43 -3.20
CA ALA A 383 19.19 -15.26 -3.73
C ALA A 383 19.29 -15.44 -5.27
N GLY A 384 18.21 -15.87 -5.93
CA GLY A 384 18.17 -16.04 -7.39
C GLY A 384 17.30 -14.97 -8.04
N GLY A 385 17.85 -14.21 -8.99
CA GLY A 385 17.14 -13.20 -9.80
C GLY A 385 16.06 -13.75 -10.76
N GLY A 386 15.41 -14.86 -10.39
CA GLY A 386 14.22 -15.39 -11.05
C GLY A 386 12.93 -14.84 -10.42
N ARG A 387 11.78 -15.14 -11.04
CA ARG A 387 10.45 -14.72 -10.56
C ARG A 387 10.29 -15.01 -9.06
N TYR A 388 9.84 -13.98 -8.36
CA TYR A 388 9.62 -13.93 -6.93
C TYR A 388 8.70 -15.06 -6.43
N ARG A 389 9.07 -15.70 -5.32
CA ARG A 389 8.30 -16.76 -4.65
C ARG A 389 7.86 -16.27 -3.27
N ARG A 390 6.54 -16.12 -3.10
CA ARG A 390 5.89 -15.59 -1.91
C ARG A 390 6.25 -16.43 -0.67
N PRO A 391 6.74 -15.84 0.43
CA PRO A 391 6.97 -16.53 1.68
C PRO A 391 5.65 -16.68 2.45
N TYR A 392 5.42 -17.89 2.95
CA TYR A 392 4.44 -18.20 3.98
C TYR A 392 5.14 -18.12 5.33
N VAL A 393 4.50 -17.49 6.31
CA VAL A 393 5.08 -17.31 7.64
C VAL A 393 4.00 -17.52 8.70
N ALA A 394 4.33 -18.25 9.76
CA ALA A 394 3.52 -18.33 10.97
C ALA A 394 4.35 -17.96 12.19
N VAL A 395 3.77 -17.15 13.08
CA VAL A 395 4.31 -16.83 14.39
C VAL A 395 3.26 -17.19 15.43
N TRP A 396 3.58 -18.07 16.37
CA TRP A 396 2.65 -18.52 17.41
C TRP A 396 3.37 -18.92 18.69
N VAL A 397 2.61 -19.07 19.77
CA VAL A 397 3.08 -19.52 21.07
C VAL A 397 2.43 -20.85 21.42
N GLU A 398 3.21 -21.79 21.95
CA GLU A 398 2.75 -23.03 22.57
C GLU A 398 3.04 -23.01 24.08
N ASP A 399 2.21 -23.70 24.87
CA ASP A 399 2.47 -23.94 26.29
C ASP A 399 3.53 -25.05 26.52
N ALA A 400 3.75 -25.41 27.78
CA ALA A 400 4.72 -26.43 28.17
C ALA A 400 4.40 -27.83 27.64
N ASP A 401 3.13 -28.12 27.34
CA ASP A 401 2.66 -29.40 26.80
C ASP A 401 2.69 -29.42 25.26
N GLY A 402 3.06 -28.30 24.63
CA GLY A 402 3.10 -28.14 23.18
C GLY A 402 1.73 -27.85 22.56
N PHE A 403 0.76 -27.40 23.37
CA PHE A 403 -0.54 -26.97 22.89
C PHE A 403 -0.47 -25.50 22.41
N PRO A 404 -0.96 -25.18 21.19
CA PRO A 404 -0.92 -23.82 20.66
C PRO A 404 -1.91 -22.92 21.41
N VAL A 405 -1.40 -21.92 22.11
CA VAL A 405 -2.22 -21.00 22.92
C VAL A 405 -2.62 -19.72 22.18
N LYS A 406 -1.80 -19.29 21.22
CA LYS A 406 -2.05 -18.06 20.45
C LYS A 406 -1.31 -18.07 19.12
N THR A 407 -2.02 -17.89 18.01
CA THR A 407 -1.37 -17.52 16.74
C THR A 407 -1.27 -16.00 16.64
N LEU A 408 -0.04 -15.49 16.58
CA LEU A 408 0.26 -14.06 16.60
C LEU A 408 0.25 -13.45 15.21
N SER A 409 0.76 -14.16 14.20
CA SER A 409 0.80 -13.68 12.82
C SER A 409 0.77 -14.86 11.85
N LEU A 410 0.05 -14.71 10.74
CA LEU A 410 -0.07 -15.74 9.71
C LEU A 410 -0.11 -15.10 8.32
N PHE A 411 0.90 -15.38 7.50
CA PHE A 411 1.00 -14.95 6.11
C PHE A 411 0.62 -16.14 5.23
N LEU A 412 -0.58 -16.11 4.64
CA LEU A 412 -1.08 -17.12 3.72
C LEU A 412 -1.86 -16.46 2.58
N MET A 413 -1.85 -17.10 1.40
CA MET A 413 -2.78 -16.73 0.35
C MET A 413 -4.14 -17.33 0.72
N ALA A 414 -5.01 -16.53 1.32
CA ALA A 414 -6.34 -16.99 1.75
C ALA A 414 -7.37 -16.95 0.61
N ASP A 415 -7.18 -16.07 -0.37
CA ASP A 415 -8.13 -15.82 -1.45
C ASP A 415 -7.78 -16.57 -2.74
N ASN A 416 -8.73 -16.60 -3.69
CA ASN A 416 -8.74 -17.40 -4.93
C ASN A 416 -7.32 -17.55 -5.54
N PRO A 417 -6.80 -18.78 -5.69
CA PRO A 417 -7.48 -20.08 -5.60
C PRO A 417 -7.61 -20.70 -4.20
N GLY A 418 -7.43 -19.92 -3.13
CA GLY A 418 -7.52 -20.35 -1.74
C GLY A 418 -6.16 -20.76 -1.15
N PRO A 419 -6.11 -21.20 0.12
CA PRO A 419 -4.88 -21.55 0.82
C PRO A 419 -4.27 -22.82 0.23
N ARG A 420 -3.50 -22.69 -0.86
CA ARG A 420 -2.87 -23.83 -1.54
C ARG A 420 -1.68 -24.40 -0.77
N TRP A 421 -0.99 -23.55 0.00
CA TRP A 421 0.33 -23.85 0.56
C TRP A 421 0.40 -23.72 2.10
N HIS A 422 -0.74 -23.57 2.77
CA HIS A 422 -0.80 -23.55 4.23
C HIS A 422 -0.24 -24.83 4.87
N ARG A 423 -0.27 -25.97 4.16
CA ARG A 423 0.33 -27.24 4.58
C ARG A 423 1.86 -27.22 4.60
N ASP A 424 2.48 -26.27 3.91
CA ASP A 424 3.94 -26.13 3.88
C ASP A 424 4.47 -25.49 5.16
N LEU A 425 3.61 -24.77 5.91
CA LEU A 425 3.83 -24.44 7.32
C LEU A 425 3.52 -25.67 8.18
N ARG A 426 4.34 -26.72 8.04
CA ARG A 426 4.09 -28.07 8.56
C ARG A 426 3.81 -28.11 10.07
N ARG A 427 4.59 -27.37 10.88
CA ARG A 427 4.43 -27.39 12.34
C ARG A 427 3.20 -26.58 12.75
N TRP A 428 3.02 -25.38 12.22
CA TRP A 428 1.84 -24.57 12.49
C TRP A 428 0.56 -25.28 12.05
N TYR A 429 0.54 -25.86 10.85
CA TYR A 429 -0.63 -26.58 10.32
C TYR A 429 -1.04 -27.77 11.19
N SER A 430 -0.06 -28.57 11.64
CA SER A 430 -0.33 -29.67 12.57
C SER A 430 -0.88 -29.17 13.91
N SER A 431 -0.30 -28.08 14.43
CA SER A 431 -0.73 -27.49 15.70
C SER A 431 -2.13 -26.87 15.60
N ASP A 432 -2.44 -26.16 14.52
CA ASP A 432 -3.76 -25.59 14.28
C ASP A 432 -4.84 -26.67 14.13
N GLN A 433 -4.54 -27.84 13.57
CA GLN A 433 -5.49 -28.96 13.56
C GLN A 433 -5.83 -29.45 14.98
N VAL A 434 -4.84 -29.57 15.86
CA VAL A 434 -5.06 -29.93 17.26
C VAL A 434 -5.90 -28.87 17.97
N ARG A 435 -5.64 -27.59 17.71
CA ARG A 435 -6.42 -26.47 18.25
C ARG A 435 -7.88 -26.48 17.78
N GLN A 436 -8.12 -26.70 16.48
CA GLN A 436 -9.48 -26.74 15.91
C GLN A 436 -10.34 -27.85 16.52
N LEU A 437 -9.74 -28.97 16.95
CA LEU A 437 -10.45 -30.04 17.66
C LEU A 437 -10.93 -29.61 19.07
N VAL A 438 -10.31 -28.58 19.66
CA VAL A 438 -10.60 -28.12 21.02
C VAL A 438 -11.48 -26.86 21.01
N ASP A 439 -11.23 -25.92 20.09
CA ASP A 439 -11.80 -24.57 20.14
C ASP A 439 -12.81 -24.23 19.02
N ASP A 440 -13.11 -25.15 18.10
CA ASP A 440 -14.09 -25.01 17.00
C ASP A 440 -13.97 -23.72 16.13
N ALA A 441 -12.86 -22.99 16.27
CA ALA A 441 -12.61 -21.69 15.66
C ALA A 441 -11.63 -21.80 14.49
N LYS A 442 -11.95 -21.18 13.34
CA LYS A 442 -11.07 -21.14 12.16
C LYS A 442 -10.17 -19.91 12.17
N LEU A 443 -8.85 -20.09 12.06
CA LEU A 443 -7.88 -18.97 12.03
C LEU A 443 -7.57 -18.43 10.64
N ILE A 444 -7.62 -19.27 9.60
CA ILE A 444 -7.22 -18.89 8.22
C ILE A 444 -8.08 -17.73 7.67
N GLY A 445 -9.28 -17.47 8.18
CA GLY A 445 -10.08 -16.29 7.81
C GLY A 445 -9.99 -15.11 8.77
N THR A 446 -9.47 -15.31 9.99
CA THR A 446 -9.58 -14.34 11.11
C THR A 446 -8.26 -13.57 11.32
N ILE A 447 -7.12 -14.23 11.09
CA ILE A 447 -5.78 -13.68 11.32
C ILE A 447 -4.85 -13.83 10.11
N SER A 448 -5.27 -14.55 9.07
CA SER A 448 -4.49 -14.63 7.83
C SER A 448 -4.48 -13.29 7.13
N LYS A 449 -3.29 -12.83 6.76
CA LYS A 449 -3.10 -11.71 5.84
C LYS A 449 -2.56 -12.24 4.51
N PRO A 450 -2.81 -11.55 3.38
CA PRO A 450 -2.15 -11.87 2.12
C PRO A 450 -0.64 -12.07 2.34
N THR A 451 -0.05 -13.03 1.63
CA THR A 451 1.39 -13.29 1.69
C THR A 451 2.17 -11.99 1.53
N ARG A 452 2.99 -11.68 2.54
CA ARG A 452 3.83 -10.48 2.57
C ARG A 452 5.21 -10.77 2.01
N ASN A 453 6.00 -9.73 1.75
CA ASN A 453 7.29 -9.88 1.09
C ASN A 453 8.46 -10.17 2.01
N PRO A 454 9.66 -10.52 1.51
CA PRO A 454 10.88 -10.42 2.28
C PRO A 454 11.05 -9.02 2.90
N GLY A 455 11.46 -8.96 4.17
CA GLY A 455 11.55 -7.71 4.90
C GLY A 455 11.51 -7.90 6.41
N VAL A 456 11.65 -6.79 7.13
CA VAL A 456 11.61 -6.77 8.60
C VAL A 456 10.17 -6.62 9.07
N TYR A 457 9.78 -7.46 10.02
CA TYR A 457 8.45 -7.56 10.56
C TYR A 457 8.49 -7.55 12.08
N LYS A 458 7.51 -6.88 12.69
CA LYS A 458 7.33 -6.84 14.14
C LYS A 458 5.99 -7.43 14.54
N VAL A 459 5.94 -8.20 15.60
CA VAL A 459 4.73 -8.82 16.15
C VAL A 459 4.76 -8.61 17.66
N ALA A 460 3.63 -8.25 18.25
CA ALA A 460 3.53 -8.03 19.69
C ALA A 460 2.54 -9.01 20.32
N TRP A 461 2.75 -9.35 21.58
CA TRP A 461 1.85 -10.22 22.33
C TRP A 461 1.73 -9.74 23.77
N ASP A 462 0.48 -9.67 24.24
CA ASP A 462 0.11 -9.13 25.55
C ASP A 462 -0.12 -10.23 26.61
N GLY A 463 0.22 -11.48 26.27
CA GLY A 463 0.06 -12.64 27.14
C GLY A 463 -1.34 -13.24 27.17
N ARG A 464 -2.21 -12.89 26.22
CA ARG A 464 -3.56 -13.46 26.11
C ARG A 464 -3.66 -14.58 25.07
N ASP A 465 -4.56 -15.51 25.29
CA ASP A 465 -4.87 -16.59 24.35
C ASP A 465 -5.78 -16.13 23.18
N ASP A 466 -6.25 -17.08 22.36
CA ASP A 466 -7.19 -16.82 21.26
C ASP A 466 -8.59 -16.36 21.73
N LYS A 467 -8.97 -16.64 22.98
CA LYS A 467 -10.25 -16.24 23.59
C LYS A 467 -10.16 -14.87 24.29
N GLY A 468 -8.95 -14.34 24.42
CA GLY A 468 -8.68 -13.07 25.09
C GLY A 468 -8.42 -13.21 26.59
N ASP A 469 -8.28 -14.43 27.10
CA ASP A 469 -7.99 -14.69 28.51
C ASP A 469 -6.48 -14.58 28.77
N LEU A 470 -6.11 -14.02 29.93
CA LEU A 470 -4.70 -13.94 30.34
C LEU A 470 -4.16 -15.33 30.67
N LEU A 471 -3.03 -15.66 30.06
CA LEU A 471 -2.32 -16.91 30.35
C LEU A 471 -1.65 -16.87 31.72
N GLN A 472 -1.50 -18.06 32.31
CA GLN A 472 -0.84 -18.22 33.60
C GLN A 472 0.68 -18.06 33.45
N PRO A 473 1.39 -17.51 34.46
CA PRO A 473 2.83 -17.57 34.48
C PRO A 473 3.34 -19.00 34.36
N GLY A 474 4.39 -19.22 33.57
CA GLY A 474 4.87 -20.56 33.27
C GLY A 474 5.76 -20.63 32.04
N LYS A 475 6.08 -21.86 31.62
CA LYS A 475 6.95 -22.10 30.47
C LYS A 475 6.14 -22.08 29.18
N TYR A 476 6.62 -21.31 28.22
CA TYR A 476 6.05 -21.19 26.89
C TYR A 476 7.15 -21.29 25.84
N THR A 477 6.77 -21.60 24.61
CA THR A 477 7.69 -21.61 23.47
C THR A 477 7.14 -20.75 22.35
N LEU A 478 7.92 -19.77 21.93
CA LEU A 478 7.65 -18.98 20.72
C LEU A 478 8.17 -19.74 19.50
N TYR A 479 7.36 -19.76 18.44
CA TYR A 479 7.73 -20.31 17.15
C TYR A 479 7.65 -19.23 16.05
N ILE A 480 8.62 -19.25 15.14
CA ILE A 480 8.63 -18.48 13.90
C ILE A 480 8.92 -19.48 12.77
N GLU A 481 7.93 -19.78 11.94
CA GLU A 481 8.00 -20.72 10.83
C GLU A 481 7.91 -19.97 9.52
N ALA A 482 8.76 -20.32 8.55
CA ALA A 482 8.74 -19.76 7.21
C ALA A 482 8.88 -20.86 6.16
N ALA A 483 8.08 -20.78 5.10
CA ALA A 483 8.13 -21.68 3.96
C ALA A 483 7.97 -20.89 2.65
N ARG A 484 8.63 -21.32 1.56
CA ARG A 484 8.42 -20.74 0.22
C ARG A 484 7.79 -21.74 -0.73
N GLU A 485 6.98 -21.22 -1.66
CA GLU A 485 6.45 -22.02 -2.78
C GLU A 485 7.56 -22.74 -3.52
N HIS A 486 7.53 -24.08 -3.51
CA HIS A 486 8.56 -24.93 -4.10
C HIS A 486 10.00 -24.63 -3.60
N GLY A 487 10.13 -23.99 -2.43
CA GLY A 487 11.38 -23.45 -1.90
C GLY A 487 11.82 -24.13 -0.60
N THR A 488 12.47 -23.38 0.28
CA THR A 488 12.97 -23.93 1.54
C THR A 488 11.96 -23.78 2.67
N TYR A 489 12.17 -24.57 3.72
CA TYR A 489 11.35 -24.61 4.93
C TYR A 489 12.26 -24.37 6.12
N GLN A 490 11.87 -23.46 7.02
CA GLN A 490 12.66 -23.06 8.18
C GLN A 490 11.75 -22.87 9.40
N LEU A 491 12.26 -23.25 10.57
CA LEU A 491 11.56 -23.13 11.84
C LEU A 491 12.54 -22.65 12.91
N MET A 492 12.23 -21.52 13.54
CA MET A 492 12.88 -21.05 14.76
C MET A 492 11.97 -21.34 15.95
N LYS A 493 12.57 -21.75 17.06
CA LYS A 493 11.90 -21.96 18.35
C LYS A 493 12.68 -21.28 19.45
N HIS A 494 11.98 -20.64 20.36
CA HIS A 494 12.59 -19.97 21.50
C HIS A 494 11.75 -20.20 22.77
N PRO A 495 12.22 -21.03 23.71
CA PRO A 495 11.55 -21.23 25.00
C PRO A 495 11.76 -20.01 25.90
N PHE A 496 10.71 -19.58 26.59
CA PHE A 496 10.74 -18.48 27.55
C PHE A 496 9.80 -18.73 28.73
N GLU A 497 9.91 -17.92 29.79
CA GLU A 497 9.05 -18.00 30.97
C GLU A 497 8.15 -16.75 31.05
N LEU A 498 6.84 -16.95 30.89
CA LEU A 498 5.84 -15.91 31.06
C LEU A 498 5.71 -15.58 32.56
N GLY A 499 5.80 -14.30 32.91
CA GLY A 499 5.94 -13.82 34.29
C GLY A 499 7.36 -13.92 34.85
N GLY A 500 8.33 -14.31 34.02
CA GLY A 500 9.76 -14.33 34.37
C GLY A 500 10.44 -12.98 34.24
N ALA A 501 11.77 -12.97 34.36
CA ALA A 501 12.57 -11.75 34.23
C ALA A 501 12.51 -11.16 32.81
N ASN A 502 12.64 -9.83 32.73
CA ASN A 502 12.79 -9.13 31.45
C ASN A 502 14.01 -9.66 30.70
N PHE A 503 13.85 -9.86 29.39
CA PHE A 503 14.96 -10.27 28.54
C PHE A 503 14.90 -9.62 27.17
N THR A 504 16.06 -9.59 26.51
CA THR A 504 16.17 -9.25 25.09
C THR A 504 17.18 -10.19 24.48
N GLU A 505 16.77 -10.95 23.48
CA GLU A 505 17.59 -11.99 22.85
C GLU A 505 17.58 -11.85 21.32
N GLN A 506 18.74 -12.09 20.71
CA GLN A 506 18.90 -12.18 19.27
C GLN A 506 18.99 -13.65 18.87
N LEU A 507 18.10 -14.09 18.00
CA LEU A 507 18.08 -15.44 17.46
C LEU A 507 19.02 -15.54 16.24
N LYS A 508 19.69 -16.68 16.12
CA LYS A 508 20.55 -16.96 14.97
C LYS A 508 19.72 -17.13 13.70
N GLY A 509 19.99 -16.28 12.70
CA GLY A 509 19.36 -16.34 11.38
C GLY A 509 19.55 -17.68 10.63
N ASN A 510 18.65 -17.93 9.69
CA ASN A 510 18.65 -19.06 8.77
C ASN A 510 18.34 -18.58 7.33
N THR A 511 18.16 -19.53 6.39
CA THR A 511 17.96 -19.23 4.96
C THR A 511 16.72 -18.38 4.67
N GLU A 512 15.63 -18.56 5.40
CA GLU A 512 14.37 -17.84 5.16
C GLU A 512 14.16 -16.69 6.14
N ILE A 513 14.72 -16.78 7.34
CA ILE A 513 14.61 -15.79 8.40
C ILE A 513 16.03 -15.31 8.73
N SER A 514 16.48 -14.23 8.10
CA SER A 514 17.89 -13.77 8.16
C SER A 514 18.28 -13.21 9.53
N ALA A 515 17.32 -12.65 10.26
CA ALA A 515 17.49 -12.18 11.63
C ALA A 515 16.17 -12.32 12.40
N ALA A 516 16.25 -12.54 13.71
CA ALA A 516 15.09 -12.37 14.58
C ALA A 516 15.54 -11.94 15.99
N SER A 517 14.75 -11.09 16.63
CA SER A 517 14.98 -10.61 17.99
C SER A 517 13.70 -10.69 18.81
N ILE A 518 13.85 -10.95 20.10
CA ILE A 518 12.74 -11.07 21.03
C ILE A 518 13.05 -10.15 22.21
N LYS A 519 12.07 -9.33 22.58
CA LYS A 519 12.11 -8.50 23.77
C LYS A 519 10.90 -8.79 24.61
N TYR A 520 11.12 -9.20 25.86
CA TYR A 520 10.07 -9.49 26.82
C TYR A 520 10.16 -8.56 28.02
N LEU A 521 9.01 -8.01 28.40
CA LEU A 521 8.80 -7.23 29.61
C LEU A 521 7.76 -7.96 30.46
N GLY A 522 8.22 -8.64 31.51
CA GLY A 522 7.40 -9.18 32.58
C GLY A 522 7.38 -8.19 33.74
N LYS A 523 6.19 -7.68 34.09
CA LYS A 523 6.00 -6.83 35.28
C LYS A 523 5.54 -7.62 36.49
#